data_AF-T1E6Y5-F1
#
_entry.id   AF-T1E6Y5-F1
#
_cell.length_a   1.000
_cell.length_b   1.000
_cell.length_c   1.000
_cell.angle_alpha   90.00
_cell.angle_beta   90.00
_cell.angle_gamma   90.00
#
_symmetry.space_group_name_H-M   'P 1'
#
loop_
_entity.id
_entity.type
_entity.pdbx_description
1 polymer ?
#
loop_
_entity_poly.entity_id
_entity_poly.type
_entity_poly.pdbx_seq_one_letter_code
_entity_poly.pdbx_strand_id
1 'polypeptide(L)'
;MSLEFSRQLNCVGEDLIECMRNLNASEIVSAENDFLTRRNRLMGFVPHSGYPFLSNDPFQDVDNGNFHDVDVLIGETKDEGSGILAAFRPQLAQEDNPMLNKSDVRSFFHFIYDMNNDTLDRLMEEYFGDIPEDDYRRIALQAVKVISEGGLFPCSIFHLGGDKLYT
;
A
#
# COMPACT_ATOMS: atom_id res chain seq x y z
N MET A 1 5.65 3.61 15.62
CA MET A 1 4.21 3.77 15.31
C MET A 1 3.34 3.58 16.55
N SER A 2 3.54 2.49 17.30
CA SER A 2 2.77 2.15 18.53
C SER A 2 2.73 3.24 19.61
N LEU A 3 3.86 3.88 19.94
CA LEU A 3 3.92 4.90 21.01
C LEU A 3 3.20 6.22 20.69
N GLU A 4 3.08 6.56 19.42
CA GLU A 4 2.36 7.77 19.01
C GLU A 4 0.86 7.50 18.94
N PHE A 5 0.49 6.34 18.39
CA PHE A 5 -0.87 5.87 18.39
C PHE A 5 -1.44 5.76 19.82
N SER A 6 -0.68 5.18 20.74
CA SER A 6 -1.11 5.04 22.13
C SER A 6 -1.35 6.39 22.82
N ARG A 7 -0.58 7.42 22.47
CA ARG A 7 -0.79 8.80 22.98
C ARG A 7 -2.11 9.39 22.54
N GLN A 8 -2.61 9.09 21.34
CA GLN A 8 -3.95 9.53 20.93
C GLN A 8 -5.06 8.92 21.79
N LEU A 9 -4.83 7.71 22.28
CA LEU A 9 -5.73 7.00 23.17
C LEU A 9 -5.52 7.34 24.65
N ASN A 10 -4.65 8.31 24.96
CA ASN A 10 -4.22 8.65 26.32
C ASN A 10 -3.63 7.47 27.11
N CYS A 11 -3.14 6.43 26.40
CA CYS A 11 -2.43 5.31 26.99
C CYS A 11 -0.92 5.55 26.88
N VAL A 12 -0.31 5.93 28.01
CA VAL A 12 1.11 6.27 28.13
C VAL A 12 1.74 5.59 29.35
N GLY A 13 3.05 5.36 29.30
CA GLY A 13 3.80 4.74 30.40
C GLY A 13 3.98 3.22 30.25
N GLU A 14 4.38 2.57 31.34
CA GLU A 14 4.71 1.12 31.37
C GLU A 14 3.46 0.24 31.20
N ASP A 15 2.29 0.73 31.61
CA ASP A 15 1.01 -0.01 31.56
C ASP A 15 0.19 0.24 30.28
N LEU A 16 0.84 0.72 29.21
CA LEU A 16 0.20 1.11 27.95
C LEU A 16 -0.71 0.01 27.38
N ILE A 17 -0.27 -1.25 27.42
CA ILE A 17 -1.04 -2.39 26.88
C ILE A 17 -2.28 -2.67 27.72
N GLU A 18 -2.18 -2.58 29.05
CA GLU A 18 -3.30 -2.78 29.95
C GLU A 18 -4.34 -1.65 29.79
N CYS A 19 -3.88 -0.41 29.68
CA CYS A 19 -4.73 0.73 29.35
C CYS A 19 -5.50 0.50 28.05
N MET A 20 -4.82 0.11 26.97
CA MET A 20 -5.47 -0.11 25.68
C MET A 20 -6.49 -1.27 25.71
N ARG A 21 -6.25 -2.30 26.53
CA ARG A 21 -7.19 -3.43 26.71
C ARG A 21 -8.50 -3.02 27.40
N ASN A 22 -8.49 -1.94 28.17
CA ASN A 22 -9.67 -1.43 28.87
C ASN A 22 -10.50 -0.45 28.04
N LEU A 23 -10.03 -0.08 26.85
CA LEU A 23 -10.77 0.79 25.91
C LEU A 23 -11.81 -0.01 25.13
N ASN A 24 -12.86 0.67 24.68
CA ASN A 24 -13.79 0.05 23.74
C ASN A 24 -13.13 -0.10 22.36
N ALA A 25 -13.45 -1.19 21.67
CA ALA A 25 -12.93 -1.44 20.32
C ALA A 25 -13.23 -0.27 19.34
N SER A 26 -14.38 0.37 19.48
CA SER A 26 -14.75 1.54 18.66
C SER A 26 -13.83 2.74 18.86
N GLU A 27 -13.31 2.94 20.08
CA GLU A 27 -12.37 4.03 20.38
C GLU A 27 -11.03 3.78 19.70
N ILE A 28 -10.55 2.53 19.74
CA ILE A 28 -9.30 2.11 19.08
C ILE A 28 -9.41 2.27 17.57
N VAL A 29 -10.49 1.77 16.96
CA VAL A 29 -10.71 1.87 15.50
C VAL A 29 -10.88 3.32 15.05
N SER A 30 -11.60 4.15 15.80
CA SER A 30 -11.72 5.57 15.48
C SER A 30 -10.37 6.27 15.53
N ALA A 31 -9.58 6.02 16.58
CA ALA A 31 -8.25 6.59 16.71
C ALA A 31 -7.32 6.12 15.58
N GLU A 32 -7.45 4.87 15.12
CA GLU A 32 -6.66 4.32 14.03
C GLU A 32 -6.99 5.04 12.71
N ASN A 33 -8.26 5.19 12.38
CA ASN A 33 -8.68 5.93 11.18
C ASN A 33 -8.15 7.37 11.19
N ASP A 34 -8.21 8.06 12.33
CA ASP A 34 -7.66 9.40 12.49
C ASP A 34 -6.12 9.40 12.36
N PHE A 35 -5.45 8.38 12.89
CA PHE A 35 -4.01 8.21 12.77
C PHE A 35 -3.60 8.01 11.31
N LEU A 36 -4.25 7.09 10.59
CA LEU A 36 -4.00 6.78 9.19
C LEU A 36 -4.23 7.99 8.29
N THR A 37 -5.34 8.69 8.50
CA THR A 37 -5.68 9.90 7.75
C THR A 37 -4.63 10.98 7.96
N ARG A 38 -4.21 11.24 9.21
CA ARG A 38 -3.17 12.25 9.49
C ARG A 38 -1.79 11.88 8.96
N ARG A 39 -1.49 10.58 8.89
CA ARG A 39 -0.21 10.05 8.42
C ARG A 39 -0.20 9.74 6.92
N ASN A 40 -1.32 9.98 6.24
CA ASN A 40 -1.49 9.66 4.83
C ASN A 40 -1.19 8.19 4.49
N ARG A 41 -1.60 7.24 5.35
CA ARG A 41 -1.29 5.81 5.16
C ARG A 41 -2.54 4.99 4.86
N LEU A 42 -2.38 3.99 3.99
CA LEU A 42 -3.42 3.00 3.72
C LEU A 42 -3.57 1.98 4.85
N MET A 43 -2.47 1.65 5.54
CA MET A 43 -2.42 0.63 6.59
C MET A 43 -1.57 1.10 7.78
N GLY A 44 -2.00 0.75 8.99
CA GLY A 44 -1.36 1.16 10.24
C GLY A 44 -0.60 0.04 10.92
N PHE A 45 -1.29 -1.07 11.17
CA PHE A 45 -0.71 -2.23 11.84
C PHE A 45 -0.49 -3.36 10.85
N VAL A 46 0.72 -3.43 10.31
CA VAL A 46 1.18 -4.48 9.39
C VAL A 46 2.18 -5.41 10.09
N PRO A 47 2.44 -6.62 9.57
CA PRO A 47 3.50 -7.48 10.08
C PRO A 47 4.83 -6.72 10.18
N HIS A 48 5.56 -6.94 11.27
CA HIS A 48 6.87 -6.35 11.51
C HIS A 48 7.90 -7.46 11.63
N SER A 49 9.07 -7.29 11.01
CA SER A 49 10.20 -8.20 11.20
C SER A 49 10.59 -8.24 12.68
N GLY A 50 10.73 -9.44 13.21
CA GLY A 50 11.06 -9.70 14.59
C GLY A 50 10.64 -11.09 15.05
N TYR A 51 11.18 -11.48 16.20
CA TYR A 51 10.80 -12.71 16.85
C TYR A 51 9.34 -12.68 17.34
N PRO A 52 8.62 -13.81 17.32
CA PRO A 52 9.10 -15.14 16.92
C PRO A 52 8.81 -15.52 15.45
N PHE A 53 8.13 -14.67 14.68
CA PHE A 53 7.51 -15.09 13.41
C PHE A 53 8.30 -14.70 12.16
N LEU A 54 8.94 -13.53 12.13
CA LEU A 54 9.68 -13.02 10.98
C LEU A 54 11.09 -12.63 11.42
N SER A 55 11.89 -13.61 11.84
CA SER A 55 13.18 -13.38 12.52
C SER A 55 14.18 -12.56 11.68
N ASN A 56 14.10 -12.62 10.36
CA ASN A 56 14.91 -11.82 9.44
C ASN A 56 14.03 -10.95 8.53
N ASP A 57 14.68 -10.20 7.65
CA ASP A 57 14.02 -9.51 6.55
C ASP A 57 13.43 -10.54 5.55
N PRO A 58 12.11 -10.47 5.24
CA PRO A 58 11.48 -11.44 4.37
C PRO A 58 12.03 -11.50 2.94
N PHE A 59 12.53 -10.39 2.38
CA PHE A 59 13.14 -10.42 1.05
C PHE A 59 14.45 -11.21 1.08
N GLN A 60 15.28 -10.99 2.11
CA GLN A 60 16.49 -11.79 2.30
C GLN A 60 16.19 -13.27 2.56
N ASP A 61 15.14 -13.60 3.31
CA ASP A 61 14.77 -15.00 3.53
C ASP A 61 14.31 -15.67 2.23
N VAL A 62 13.59 -14.95 1.35
CA VAL A 62 13.24 -15.44 0.01
C VAL A 62 14.49 -15.63 -0.86
N ASP A 63 15.35 -14.61 -0.96
CA ASP A 63 16.59 -14.65 -1.76
C ASP A 63 17.55 -15.77 -1.35
N ASN A 64 17.61 -16.08 -0.05
CA ASN A 64 18.48 -17.11 0.50
C ASN A 64 17.83 -18.51 0.52
N GLY A 65 16.57 -18.66 0.12
CA GLY A 65 15.86 -19.92 0.19
C GLY A 65 15.43 -20.33 1.60
N ASN A 66 15.38 -19.41 2.56
CA ASN A 66 14.96 -19.63 3.95
C ASN A 66 13.44 -19.65 4.11
N PHE A 67 12.75 -20.44 3.30
CA PHE A 67 11.30 -20.61 3.38
C PHE A 67 10.93 -22.08 3.23
N HIS A 68 9.67 -22.41 3.53
CA HIS A 68 9.20 -23.79 3.44
C HIS A 68 9.12 -24.23 1.97
N ASP A 69 9.80 -25.32 1.63
CA ASP A 69 9.84 -25.86 0.27
C ASP A 69 8.56 -26.67 -0.02
N VAL A 70 7.57 -26.02 -0.62
CA VAL A 70 6.29 -26.59 -1.01
C VAL A 70 5.85 -26.07 -2.36
N ASP A 71 4.99 -26.83 -3.03
CA ASP A 71 4.33 -26.35 -4.24
C ASP A 71 3.40 -25.18 -3.91
N VAL A 72 3.54 -24.11 -4.69
CA VAL A 72 2.74 -22.90 -4.53
C VAL A 72 2.06 -22.55 -5.86
N LEU A 73 0.77 -22.25 -5.81
CA LEU A 73 0.02 -21.68 -6.93
C LEU A 73 -0.28 -20.21 -6.61
N ILE A 74 0.39 -19.29 -7.31
CA ILE A 74 0.19 -17.83 -7.17
C ILE A 74 -0.29 -17.28 -8.53
N GLY A 75 -1.12 -16.24 -8.47
CA GLY A 75 -1.51 -15.45 -9.62
C GLY A 75 -2.04 -14.09 -9.19
N GLU A 76 -2.35 -13.26 -10.18
CA GLU A 76 -2.89 -11.92 -10.00
C GLU A 76 -4.16 -11.74 -10.82
N THR A 77 -4.95 -10.72 -10.48
CA THR A 77 -6.03 -10.24 -11.34
C THR A 77 -5.55 -9.08 -12.21
N LYS A 78 -6.17 -8.87 -13.37
CA LYS A 78 -5.70 -7.91 -14.38
C LYS A 78 -5.60 -6.46 -13.87
N ASP A 79 -6.51 -6.06 -12.97
CA ASP A 79 -6.74 -4.66 -12.61
C ASP A 79 -6.73 -4.45 -11.07
N GLU A 80 -5.80 -5.08 -10.35
CA GLU A 80 -5.74 -5.06 -8.86
C GLU A 80 -5.65 -3.66 -8.25
N GLY A 81 -4.96 -2.74 -8.93
CA GLY A 81 -4.84 -1.34 -8.51
C GLY A 81 -6.16 -0.57 -8.50
N SER A 82 -7.21 -1.08 -9.15
CA SER A 82 -8.53 -0.42 -9.19
C SER A 82 -9.17 -0.33 -7.80
N GLY A 83 -9.04 -1.37 -6.97
CA GLY A 83 -9.56 -1.36 -5.60
C GLY A 83 -8.86 -0.35 -4.71
N ILE A 84 -7.53 -0.20 -4.86
CA ILE A 84 -6.73 0.76 -4.08
C ILE A 84 -7.06 2.19 -4.51
N LEU A 85 -7.17 2.42 -5.81
CA LEU A 85 -7.55 3.73 -6.35
C LEU A 85 -8.96 4.13 -5.87
N ALA A 86 -9.91 3.20 -5.87
CA ALA A 86 -11.26 3.40 -5.33
C ALA A 86 -11.27 3.63 -3.82
N ALA A 87 -10.40 2.96 -3.04
CA ALA A 87 -10.29 3.21 -1.61
C ALA A 87 -9.81 4.65 -1.31
N PHE A 88 -8.94 5.20 -2.16
CA PHE A 88 -8.48 6.59 -2.03
C PHE A 88 -9.51 7.61 -2.55
N ARG A 89 -10.20 7.30 -3.65
CA ARG A 89 -11.24 8.13 -4.27
C ARG A 89 -12.50 7.30 -4.50
N PRO A 90 -13.36 7.14 -3.47
CA PRO A 90 -14.55 6.27 -3.55
C PRO A 90 -15.52 6.62 -4.68
N GLN A 91 -15.51 7.87 -5.14
CA GLN A 91 -16.34 8.33 -6.26
C GLN A 91 -16.02 7.57 -7.56
N LEU A 92 -14.76 7.17 -7.77
CA LEU A 92 -14.34 6.47 -8.98
C LEU A 92 -14.98 5.08 -9.13
N ALA A 93 -15.43 4.47 -8.03
CA ALA A 93 -16.12 3.18 -8.07
C ALA A 93 -17.60 3.31 -8.49
N GLN A 94 -18.15 4.52 -8.49
CA GLN A 94 -19.56 4.80 -8.77
C GLN A 94 -19.77 5.51 -10.13
N GLU A 95 -18.68 5.93 -10.78
CA GLU A 95 -18.71 6.66 -12.04
C GLU A 95 -18.53 5.72 -13.24
N ASP A 96 -19.46 5.75 -14.19
CA ASP A 96 -19.33 5.00 -15.46
C ASP A 96 -18.12 5.48 -16.29
N ASN A 97 -17.72 6.75 -16.12
CA ASN A 97 -16.56 7.35 -16.74
C ASN A 97 -15.74 8.13 -15.71
N PRO A 98 -14.84 7.47 -14.98
CA PRO A 98 -14.09 8.08 -13.88
C PRO A 98 -13.28 9.27 -14.37
N MET A 99 -13.50 10.44 -13.75
CA MET A 99 -12.76 11.66 -14.07
C MET A 99 -11.53 11.78 -13.18
N LEU A 100 -10.39 11.26 -13.65
CA LEU A 100 -9.09 11.37 -12.96
C LEU A 100 -8.10 12.18 -13.81
N ASN A 101 -7.57 13.27 -13.26
CA ASN A 101 -6.52 14.05 -13.92
C ASN A 101 -5.12 13.71 -13.36
N LYS A 102 -4.05 14.16 -14.02
CA LYS A 102 -2.67 13.85 -13.59
C LYS A 102 -2.32 14.46 -12.21
N SER A 103 -2.96 15.56 -11.82
CA SER A 103 -2.77 16.16 -10.50
C SER A 103 -3.35 15.28 -9.38
N ASP A 104 -4.48 14.62 -9.62
CA ASP A 104 -5.05 13.64 -8.71
C ASP A 104 -4.13 12.42 -8.58
N VAL A 105 -3.61 11.91 -9.70
CA VAL A 105 -2.64 10.81 -9.72
C VAL A 105 -1.37 11.17 -8.94
N ARG A 106 -0.83 12.37 -9.16
CA ARG A 106 0.34 12.86 -8.43
C ARG A 106 0.08 12.94 -6.93
N SER A 107 -1.10 13.43 -6.55
CA SER A 107 -1.52 13.52 -5.14
C SER A 107 -1.63 12.14 -4.51
N PHE A 108 -2.17 11.16 -5.24
CA PHE A 108 -2.25 9.77 -4.81
C PHE A 108 -0.87 9.17 -4.54
N PHE A 109 0.08 9.27 -5.48
CA PHE A 109 1.41 8.67 -5.31
C PHE A 109 2.24 9.36 -4.23
N HIS A 110 2.12 10.68 -4.08
CA HIS A 110 2.71 11.37 -2.95
C HIS A 110 2.10 10.90 -1.63
N PHE A 111 0.77 10.74 -1.57
CA PHE A 111 0.06 10.39 -0.35
C PHE A 111 0.35 8.94 0.07
N ILE A 112 0.12 7.97 -0.80
CA ILE A 112 0.15 6.54 -0.46
C ILE A 112 1.57 5.99 -0.34
N TYR A 113 2.48 6.44 -1.21
CA TYR A 113 3.83 5.86 -1.30
C TYR A 113 4.91 6.74 -0.67
N ASP A 114 4.56 7.92 -0.13
CA ASP A 114 5.51 8.88 0.46
C ASP A 114 6.72 9.16 -0.47
N MET A 115 6.47 9.18 -1.78
CA MET A 115 7.51 9.35 -2.78
C MET A 115 8.05 10.78 -2.73
N ASN A 116 9.38 10.92 -2.84
CA ASN A 116 9.99 12.23 -3.04
C ASN A 116 9.65 12.79 -4.43
N ASN A 117 9.76 14.12 -4.58
CA ASN A 117 9.39 14.83 -5.81
C ASN A 117 10.14 14.31 -7.03
N ASP A 118 11.45 14.03 -6.93
CA ASP A 118 12.25 13.59 -8.09
C ASP A 118 11.82 12.21 -8.62
N THR A 119 11.43 11.31 -7.72
CA THR A 119 10.93 9.97 -8.11
C THR A 119 9.53 10.07 -8.68
N LEU A 120 8.70 10.92 -8.07
CA LEU A 120 7.36 11.19 -8.57
C LEU A 120 7.37 11.85 -9.95
N ASP A 121 8.26 12.80 -10.20
CA ASP A 121 8.40 13.46 -11.50
C ASP A 121 8.79 12.47 -12.59
N ARG A 122 9.76 11.58 -12.30
CA ARG A 122 10.15 10.51 -13.23
C ARG A 122 9.00 9.55 -13.53
N LEU A 123 8.25 9.13 -12.51
CA LEU A 123 7.08 8.27 -12.68
C LEU A 123 6.00 8.96 -13.51
N MET A 124 5.70 10.23 -13.23
CA MET A 124 4.69 10.98 -13.98
C MET A 124 5.09 11.17 -15.44
N GLU A 125 6.36 11.44 -15.71
CA GLU A 125 6.87 11.56 -17.08
C GLU A 125 6.81 10.22 -17.82
N GLU A 126 7.35 9.15 -17.23
CA GLU A 126 7.46 7.83 -17.86
C GLU A 126 6.10 7.22 -18.18
N TYR A 127 5.13 7.32 -17.27
CA TYR A 127 3.86 6.63 -17.41
C TYR A 127 2.73 7.54 -17.94
N PHE A 128 2.83 8.85 -17.79
CA PHE A 128 1.75 9.79 -18.13
C PHE A 128 2.17 10.94 -19.06
N GLY A 129 3.45 11.08 -19.42
CA GLY A 129 3.96 12.17 -20.27
C GLY A 129 3.22 12.25 -21.61
N ASP A 130 3.01 11.10 -22.25
CA ASP A 130 2.37 10.98 -23.57
C ASP A 130 0.83 11.00 -23.55
N ILE A 131 0.21 11.16 -22.37
CA ILE A 131 -1.24 11.17 -22.24
C ILE A 131 -1.74 12.63 -22.17
N PRO A 132 -2.69 13.06 -23.02
CA PRO A 132 -3.29 14.39 -22.90
C PRO A 132 -3.95 14.63 -21.53
N GLU A 133 -3.91 15.85 -21.00
CA GLU A 133 -4.47 16.19 -19.68
C GLU A 133 -5.99 15.99 -19.58
N ASP A 134 -6.70 16.05 -20.70
CA ASP A 134 -8.15 15.88 -20.81
C ASP A 134 -8.58 14.43 -21.11
N ASP A 135 -7.63 13.51 -21.32
CA ASP A 135 -7.90 12.08 -21.50
C ASP A 135 -8.04 11.36 -20.15
N TYR A 136 -9.04 11.78 -19.36
CA TYR A 136 -9.26 11.31 -17.99
C TYR A 136 -9.37 9.79 -17.87
N ARG A 137 -10.01 9.16 -18.87
CA ARG A 137 -10.17 7.71 -18.88
C ARG A 137 -8.84 6.99 -19.05
N ARG A 138 -8.00 7.45 -19.98
CA ARG A 138 -6.67 6.86 -20.18
C ARG A 138 -5.77 7.11 -18.98
N ILE A 139 -5.85 8.30 -18.38
CA ILE A 139 -5.16 8.60 -17.11
C ILE A 139 -5.60 7.63 -16.01
N ALA A 140 -6.90 7.40 -15.83
CA ALA A 140 -7.42 6.49 -14.82
C ALA A 140 -6.94 5.04 -15.04
N LEU A 141 -7.05 4.51 -16.25
CA LEU A 141 -6.58 3.16 -16.58
C LEU A 141 -5.07 3.02 -16.39
N GLN A 142 -4.30 4.04 -16.79
CA GLN A 142 -2.86 4.05 -16.59
C GLN A 142 -2.50 4.12 -15.10
N ALA A 143 -3.23 4.89 -14.29
CA ALA A 143 -3.04 4.91 -12.84
C ALA A 143 -3.30 3.54 -12.21
N VAL A 144 -4.39 2.84 -12.59
CA VAL A 144 -4.65 1.46 -12.13
C VAL A 144 -3.49 0.54 -12.46
N LYS A 145 -2.96 0.62 -13.68
CA LYS A 145 -1.81 -0.16 -14.11
C LYS A 145 -0.57 0.11 -13.25
N VAL A 146 -0.20 1.39 -13.09
CA VAL A 146 0.99 1.79 -12.30
C VAL A 146 0.83 1.44 -10.82
N ILE A 147 -0.38 1.55 -10.26
CA ILE A 147 -0.64 1.13 -8.87
C ILE A 147 -0.45 -0.38 -8.70
N SER A 148 -0.89 -1.16 -9.70
CA SER A 148 -0.71 -2.60 -9.70
C SER A 148 0.79 -2.94 -9.81
N GLU A 149 1.43 -2.48 -10.89
CA GLU A 149 2.82 -2.80 -11.25
C GLU A 149 3.87 -2.16 -10.33
N GLY A 150 3.57 -1.00 -9.74
CA GLY A 150 4.48 -0.14 -8.97
C GLY A 150 4.98 -0.71 -7.63
N GLY A 151 4.90 -2.03 -7.45
CA GLY A 151 5.52 -2.77 -6.35
C GLY A 151 4.55 -3.53 -5.45
N LEU A 152 3.23 -3.40 -5.65
CA LEU A 152 2.28 -4.03 -4.74
C LEU A 152 2.00 -5.50 -5.06
N PHE A 153 1.80 -5.85 -6.34
CA PHE A 153 1.41 -7.21 -6.68
C PHE A 153 2.30 -7.88 -7.72
N PRO A 154 2.34 -7.48 -9.00
CA PRO A 154 2.99 -8.29 -10.05
C PRO A 154 4.47 -8.45 -9.76
N CYS A 155 5.19 -7.35 -9.51
CA CYS A 155 6.63 -7.37 -9.25
C CYS A 155 6.99 -8.22 -8.02
N SER A 156 6.20 -8.14 -6.96
CA SER A 156 6.40 -8.90 -5.72
C SER A 156 6.08 -10.40 -5.92
N ILE A 157 5.03 -10.72 -6.68
CA ILE A 157 4.68 -12.08 -7.06
C ILE A 157 5.75 -12.69 -7.96
N PHE A 158 6.25 -11.95 -8.96
CA PHE A 158 7.32 -12.40 -9.82
C PHE A 158 8.63 -12.59 -9.07
N HIS A 159 8.94 -11.75 -8.08
CA HIS A 159 10.10 -11.97 -7.23
C HIS A 159 9.96 -13.28 -6.44
N LEU A 160 8.77 -13.57 -5.91
CA LEU A 160 8.51 -14.80 -5.15
C LEU A 160 8.50 -16.08 -6.02
N GLY A 161 8.01 -15.99 -7.27
CA GLY A 161 7.84 -17.15 -8.16
C GLY A 161 8.88 -17.29 -9.29
N GLY A 162 9.65 -16.23 -9.59
CA GLY A 162 10.41 -16.08 -10.82
C GLY A 162 11.73 -16.84 -10.89
N ASP A 163 12.37 -17.09 -9.75
CA ASP A 163 13.72 -17.69 -9.72
C ASP A 163 13.74 -19.22 -9.96
N LYS A 164 12.58 -19.89 -9.99
CA LYS A 164 12.48 -21.35 -10.21
C LYS A 164 11.78 -21.77 -11.52
N LEU A 165 11.32 -20.83 -12.36
CA LEU A 165 10.58 -21.16 -13.59
C LEU A 165 11.47 -21.36 -14.84
N TYR A 166 12.79 -21.14 -14.74
CA TYR A 166 13.72 -21.21 -15.89
C TYR A 166 14.97 -22.11 -15.68
N THR A 167 14.94 -23.04 -14.72
CA THR A 167 15.95 -24.11 -14.55
C THR A 167 15.27 -25.47 -14.48
#